data_AF-A0A6C0CSC8-F1
#
_entry.id   AF-A0A6C0CSC8-F1
#
_cell.length_a   1.000
_cell.length_b   1.000
_cell.length_c   1.000
_cell.angle_alpha   90.00
_cell.angle_beta   90.00
_cell.angle_gamma   90.00
#
_symmetry.space_group_name_H-M   'P 1'
#
loop_
_entity.id
_entity.type
_entity.pdbx_description
1 polymer ?
#
loop_
_entity_poly.entity_id
_entity_poly.type
_entity_poly.pdbx_seq_one_letter_code
_entity_poly.pdbx_strand_id
1 'polypeptide(L)'
;MAGILFTDGRFTLSGVNKYSEMTGIGGKKKGEETPVQTALRETIEELFEPEEIPSGFFEELYSKLVFDNMMAKSNYRTFIMNFNDLKVFFVTAKKYNLKSKVYDVLPSTIQDLILERKVVKGVELRYMMLIPNLPLHTELDFDGCFVNDIIDLKPRE
;
A
#
# COMPACT_ATOMS: atom_id res chain seq x y z
N MET A 1 0.15 4.66 -16.26
CA MET A 1 -0.16 4.22 -14.89
C MET A 1 1.08 4.41 -14.03
N ALA A 2 0.90 4.63 -12.74
CA ALA A 2 2.02 4.74 -11.82
C ALA A 2 1.67 4.29 -10.41
N GLY A 3 2.67 3.89 -9.66
CA GLY A 3 2.53 3.44 -8.27
C GLY A 3 3.83 3.43 -7.52
N ILE A 4 3.76 3.07 -6.24
CA ILE A 4 4.90 3.01 -5.33
C ILE A 4 5.03 1.59 -4.79
N LEU A 5 6.23 1.05 -4.86
CA LEU A 5 6.58 -0.24 -4.26
C LEU A 5 7.44 0.02 -3.03
N PHE A 6 6.90 -0.28 -1.85
CA PHE A 6 7.61 -0.15 -0.58
C PHE A 6 8.33 -1.45 -0.23
N THR A 7 9.64 -1.40 -0.02
CA THR A 7 10.47 -2.60 0.21
C THR A 7 11.72 -2.29 1.04
N ASP A 8 12.15 -3.24 1.88
CA ASP A 8 13.50 -3.22 2.49
C ASP A 8 14.52 -4.09 1.73
N GLY A 9 14.14 -4.56 0.53
CA GLY A 9 14.89 -5.52 -0.26
C GLY A 9 14.56 -6.97 0.09
N ARG A 10 14.14 -7.28 1.32
CA ARG A 10 13.74 -8.64 1.74
C ARG A 10 12.23 -8.85 1.72
N PHE A 11 11.46 -7.83 2.06
CA PHE A 11 10.01 -7.86 2.03
C PHE A 11 9.47 -6.68 1.23
N THR A 12 8.33 -6.89 0.59
CA THR A 12 7.57 -5.85 -0.12
C THR A 12 6.17 -5.74 0.48
N LEU A 13 5.67 -4.51 0.59
CA LEU A 13 4.28 -4.27 0.95
C LEU A 13 3.37 -4.52 -0.25
N SER A 14 2.34 -5.34 -0.04
CA SER A 14 1.33 -5.67 -1.05
C SER A 14 -0.08 -5.50 -0.46
N GLY A 15 -1.05 -5.27 -1.33
CA GLY A 15 -2.47 -5.36 -1.01
C GLY A 15 -3.11 -6.63 -1.57
N VAL A 16 -4.30 -6.97 -1.06
CA VAL A 16 -5.23 -7.90 -1.70
C VAL A 16 -6.44 -7.10 -2.15
N ASN A 17 -6.70 -7.12 -3.45
CA ASN A 17 -7.77 -6.32 -4.04
C ASN A 17 -9.16 -6.92 -3.79
N LYS A 18 -10.20 -6.24 -4.25
CA LYS A 18 -11.60 -6.74 -4.17
C LYS A 18 -11.88 -8.03 -4.94
N TYR A 19 -10.99 -8.43 -5.85
CA TYR A 19 -11.05 -9.68 -6.61
C TYR A 19 -10.24 -10.82 -5.97
N SER A 20 -9.72 -10.59 -4.75
CA SER A 20 -8.87 -11.55 -4.03
C SER A 20 -7.53 -11.83 -4.71
N GLU A 21 -7.01 -10.87 -5.47
CA GLU A 21 -5.69 -10.94 -6.11
C GLU A 21 -4.68 -10.11 -5.31
N MET A 22 -3.45 -10.63 -5.18
CA MET A 22 -2.33 -9.86 -4.65
C MET A 22 -1.91 -8.81 -5.68
N THR A 23 -1.83 -7.55 -5.25
CA THR A 23 -1.46 -6.42 -6.10
C THR A 23 -0.53 -5.45 -5.38
N GLY A 24 0.29 -4.75 -6.16
CA GLY A 24 1.02 -3.59 -5.69
C GLY A 24 0.10 -2.38 -5.47
N ILE A 25 0.72 -1.26 -5.07
CA ILE A 25 0.03 -0.01 -4.78
C ILE A 25 0.19 0.94 -5.96
N GLY A 26 -0.91 1.35 -6.59
CA GLY A 26 -0.89 2.24 -7.74
C GLY A 26 -1.98 2.00 -8.79
N GLY A 27 -2.10 2.94 -9.73
CA GLY A 27 -3.20 2.90 -10.69
C GLY A 27 -3.08 3.87 -11.86
N LYS A 28 -4.24 4.30 -12.37
CA LYS A 28 -4.35 5.06 -13.61
C LYS A 28 -4.17 6.56 -13.36
N LYS A 29 -3.53 7.23 -14.32
CA LYS A 29 -3.42 8.69 -14.36
C LYS A 29 -4.83 9.30 -14.44
N LYS A 30 -5.11 10.33 -13.65
CA LYS A 30 -6.31 11.18 -13.78
C LYS A 30 -5.91 12.51 -14.44
N GLY A 31 -6.71 12.99 -15.39
CA GLY A 31 -6.47 14.27 -16.08
C GLY A 31 -5.05 14.40 -16.63
N GLU A 32 -4.35 15.47 -16.24
CA GLU A 32 -2.97 15.76 -16.69
C GLU A 32 -1.87 15.45 -15.67
N GLU A 33 -2.15 14.63 -14.66
CA GLU A 33 -1.15 14.22 -13.67
C GLU A 33 0.16 13.71 -14.31
N THR A 34 1.27 14.13 -13.70
CA THR A 34 2.57 13.49 -13.91
C THR A 34 2.60 12.10 -13.26
N PRO A 35 3.54 11.22 -13.63
CA PRO A 35 3.65 9.90 -13.00
C PRO A 35 3.84 9.96 -11.49
N VAL A 36 4.60 10.93 -10.99
CA VAL A 36 4.81 11.11 -9.55
C VAL A 36 3.51 11.51 -8.86
N GLN A 37 2.77 12.46 -9.43
CA GLN A 37 1.46 12.88 -8.90
C GLN A 37 0.46 11.70 -8.89
N THR A 38 0.40 10.92 -9.97
CA THR A 38 -0.42 9.71 -10.03
C THR A 38 0.00 8.71 -8.95
N ALA A 39 1.30 8.43 -8.80
CA ALA A 39 1.80 7.46 -7.81
C ALA A 39 1.49 7.89 -6.37
N LEU A 40 1.68 9.17 -6.04
CA LEU A 40 1.35 9.73 -4.72
C LEU A 40 -0.16 9.66 -4.45
N ARG A 41 -0.98 10.09 -5.40
CA ARG A 41 -2.43 10.08 -5.25
C ARG A 41 -2.97 8.66 -5.05
N GLU A 42 -2.61 7.73 -5.93
CA GLU A 42 -3.04 6.33 -5.84
C GLU A 42 -2.56 5.69 -4.53
N THR A 43 -1.31 5.96 -4.12
CA THR A 43 -0.80 5.45 -2.84
C THR A 43 -1.63 5.94 -1.65
N ILE A 44 -2.04 7.21 -1.63
CA ILE A 44 -2.86 7.76 -0.55
C ILE A 44 -4.29 7.23 -0.59
N GLU A 45 -4.88 7.16 -1.79
CA GLU A 45 -6.23 6.60 -1.99
C GLU A 45 -6.27 5.15 -1.51
N GLU A 46 -5.32 4.31 -1.91
CA GLU A 46 -5.32 2.89 -1.59
C GLU A 46 -4.90 2.58 -0.14
N LEU A 47 -3.89 3.29 0.38
CA LEU A 47 -3.45 3.10 1.76
C LEU A 47 -4.52 3.54 2.74
N PHE A 48 -5.15 4.70 2.55
CA PHE A 48 -5.99 5.34 3.58
C PHE A 48 -7.46 5.49 3.22
N GLU A 49 -7.88 5.29 1.96
CA GLU A 49 -9.27 5.51 1.51
C GLU A 49 -9.87 6.80 2.12
N PRO A 50 -9.24 7.96 1.85
CA PRO A 50 -9.60 9.20 2.54
C PRO A 50 -10.98 9.70 2.13
N GLU A 51 -11.67 10.38 3.05
CA GLU A 51 -12.91 11.09 2.71
C GLU A 51 -12.62 12.33 1.86
N GLU A 52 -11.57 13.07 2.23
CA GLU A 52 -11.08 14.26 1.56
C GLU A 52 -9.56 14.34 1.78
N ILE A 53 -8.82 14.86 0.80
CA ILE A 53 -7.39 15.10 0.92
C ILE A 53 -7.16 16.59 1.14
N PRO A 54 -6.60 17.01 2.28
CA PRO A 54 -6.36 18.43 2.57
C PRO A 54 -5.43 19.11 1.55
N SER A 55 -5.65 20.41 1.32
CA SER A 55 -4.75 21.22 0.50
C SER A 55 -3.32 21.25 1.08
N GLY A 56 -2.30 21.20 0.21
CA GLY A 56 -0.90 21.18 0.63
C GLY A 56 -0.38 19.79 1.00
N PHE A 57 -1.25 18.78 1.10
CA PHE A 57 -0.88 17.43 1.55
C PHE A 57 0.14 16.77 0.60
N PHE A 58 -0.14 16.83 -0.71
CA PHE A 58 0.74 16.22 -1.71
C PHE A 58 2.04 17.01 -1.89
N GLU A 59 2.00 18.33 -1.75
CA GLU A 59 3.18 19.20 -1.78
C GLU A 59 4.13 18.85 -0.63
N GLU A 60 3.60 18.59 0.57
CA GLU A 60 4.41 18.15 1.70
C GLU A 60 5.05 16.79 1.45
N LEU A 61 4.30 15.81 0.94
CA LEU A 61 4.87 14.50 0.56
C LEU A 61 5.95 14.65 -0.50
N TYR A 62 5.67 15.40 -1.57
CA TYR A 62 6.59 15.63 -2.67
C TYR A 62 7.89 16.28 -2.19
N SER A 63 7.83 17.20 -1.23
CA SER A 63 9.03 17.86 -0.67
C SER A 63 9.91 16.97 0.21
N LYS A 64 9.36 15.85 0.72
CA LYS A 64 10.05 14.96 1.67
C LYS A 64 10.51 13.64 1.05
N LEU A 65 10.01 13.30 -0.13
CA LEU A 65 10.26 12.04 -0.81
C LEU A 65 11.15 12.24 -2.02
N VAL A 66 11.90 11.19 -2.37
CA VAL A 66 12.76 11.15 -3.56
C VAL A 66 12.19 10.15 -4.55
N PHE A 67 12.13 10.52 -5.84
CA PHE A 67 11.47 9.75 -6.91
C PHE A 67 12.43 9.36 -8.04
N ASP A 68 13.72 9.25 -7.75
CA ASP A 68 14.78 8.93 -8.72
C ASP A 68 14.87 7.43 -9.03
N ASN A 69 14.57 6.58 -8.05
CA ASN A 69 14.57 5.13 -8.21
C ASN A 69 13.23 4.63 -8.78
N MET A 70 13.23 4.31 -10.07
CA MET A 70 12.03 3.92 -10.80
C MET A 70 12.29 2.76 -11.75
N MET A 71 11.37 1.80 -11.75
CA MET A 71 11.24 0.81 -12.81
C MET A 71 10.15 1.23 -13.79
N ALA A 72 10.49 1.31 -15.08
CA ALA A 72 9.51 1.52 -16.14
C ALA A 72 9.28 0.22 -16.91
N LYS A 73 8.05 -0.28 -16.92
CA LYS A 73 7.63 -1.40 -17.77
C LYS A 73 6.45 -0.95 -18.64
N SER A 74 6.68 -0.86 -19.94
CA SER A 74 5.67 -0.42 -20.90
C SER A 74 5.02 0.91 -20.45
N ASN A 75 3.74 0.90 -20.12
CA ASN A 75 2.95 2.07 -19.72
C ASN A 75 2.80 2.24 -18.18
N TYR A 76 3.52 1.44 -17.38
CA TYR A 76 3.52 1.49 -15.93
C TYR A 76 4.88 1.95 -15.39
N ARG A 77 4.86 2.95 -14.51
CA ARG A 77 6.03 3.46 -13.79
C ARG A 77 5.90 3.13 -12.31
N THR A 78 6.83 2.35 -11.79
CA THR A 78 6.90 1.99 -10.36
C THR A 78 8.04 2.76 -9.71
N PHE A 79 7.73 3.61 -8.73
CA PHE A 79 8.75 4.23 -7.88
C PHE A 79 9.07 3.27 -6.73
N ILE A 80 10.36 2.99 -6.50
CA ILE A 80 10.79 2.09 -5.44
C ILE A 80 11.15 2.95 -4.22
N MET A 81 10.49 2.67 -3.11
CA MET A 81 10.69 3.36 -1.84
C MET A 81 10.96 2.35 -0.72
N ASN A 82 11.61 2.80 0.35
CA ASN A 82 11.83 1.97 1.53
C ASN A 82 10.75 2.19 2.60
N PHE A 83 10.81 1.43 3.69
CA PHE A 83 9.83 1.55 4.78
C PHE A 83 9.98 2.81 5.64
N ASN A 84 11.12 3.52 5.59
CA ASN A 84 11.21 4.85 6.20
C ASN A 84 10.48 5.91 5.37
N ASP A 85 10.50 5.78 4.04
CA ASP A 85 9.70 6.63 3.16
C ASP A 85 8.20 6.42 3.44
N LEU A 86 7.76 5.16 3.63
CA LEU A 86 6.38 4.87 4.06
C LEU A 86 6.00 5.57 5.37
N LYS A 87 6.91 5.69 6.34
CA LYS A 87 6.65 6.45 7.58
C LYS A 87 6.38 7.93 7.31
N VAL A 88 6.93 8.50 6.24
CA VAL A 88 6.62 9.89 5.84
C VAL A 88 5.14 10.03 5.47
N PHE A 89 4.54 9.01 4.84
CA PHE A 89 3.09 8.98 4.58
C PHE A 89 2.30 8.96 5.88
N PHE A 90 2.68 8.11 6.85
CA PHE A 90 2.02 8.05 8.17
C PHE A 90 2.09 9.38 8.91
N VAL A 91 3.28 9.96 9.01
CA VAL A 91 3.50 11.24 9.70
C VAL A 91 2.71 12.36 9.03
N THR A 92 2.70 12.41 7.69
CA THR A 92 1.96 13.44 6.96
C THR A 92 0.44 13.23 7.10
N ALA A 93 -0.06 12.00 6.98
CA ALA A 93 -1.47 11.67 7.24
C ALA A 93 -1.93 12.15 8.62
N LYS A 94 -1.13 11.86 9.66
CA LYS A 94 -1.42 12.31 11.04
C LYS A 94 -1.37 13.82 11.18
N LYS A 95 -0.32 14.48 10.66
CA LYS A 95 -0.16 15.94 10.73
C LYS A 95 -1.36 16.67 10.15
N TYR A 96 -1.89 16.18 9.03
CA TYR A 96 -3.04 16.77 8.34
C TYR A 96 -4.39 16.27 8.87
N ASN A 97 -4.42 15.44 9.91
CA ASN A 97 -5.63 14.81 10.45
C ASN A 97 -6.47 14.13 9.36
N LEU A 98 -5.82 13.38 8.47
CA LEU A 98 -6.48 12.71 7.35
C LEU A 98 -7.57 11.76 7.87
N LYS A 99 -8.80 11.93 7.39
CA LYS A 99 -9.91 11.05 7.74
C LYS A 99 -9.92 9.83 6.83
N SER A 100 -9.78 8.65 7.41
CA SER A 100 -9.72 7.37 6.71
C SER A 100 -11.02 6.58 6.89
N LYS A 101 -11.54 5.99 5.81
CA LYS A 101 -12.67 5.04 5.92
C LYS A 101 -12.24 3.69 6.48
N VAL A 102 -10.97 3.33 6.29
CA VAL A 102 -10.41 2.01 6.59
C VAL A 102 -9.61 1.96 7.89
N TYR A 103 -9.42 3.08 8.59
CA TYR A 103 -8.83 3.13 9.93
C TYR A 103 -9.62 4.05 10.85
N ASP A 104 -9.88 3.59 12.08
CA ASP A 104 -10.40 4.46 13.15
C ASP A 104 -9.29 5.34 13.74
N VAL A 105 -8.07 4.81 13.81
CA VAL A 105 -6.86 5.53 14.21
C VAL A 105 -5.81 5.38 13.10
N LEU A 106 -5.28 6.49 12.60
CA LEU A 106 -4.28 6.46 11.54
C LEU A 106 -3.03 5.67 11.95
N PRO A 107 -2.48 4.81 11.06
CA PRO A 107 -1.33 3.98 11.37
C PRO A 107 -0.07 4.82 11.58
N SER A 108 0.78 4.38 12.53
CA SER A 108 2.14 4.91 12.77
C SER A 108 3.22 3.93 12.32
N THR A 109 2.85 2.66 12.19
CA THR A 109 3.75 1.55 11.87
C THR A 109 3.16 0.70 10.76
N ILE A 110 3.98 -0.16 10.16
CA ILE A 110 3.51 -1.16 9.18
C ILE A 110 2.56 -2.16 9.84
N GLN A 111 2.80 -2.50 11.10
CA GLN A 111 1.92 -3.37 11.88
C GLN A 111 0.53 -2.74 11.99
N ASP A 112 0.44 -1.46 12.37
CA ASP A 112 -0.83 -0.73 12.44
C ASP A 112 -1.53 -0.72 11.07
N LEU A 113 -0.77 -0.45 10.00
CA LEU A 113 -1.29 -0.42 8.63
C LEU A 113 -1.92 -1.76 8.22
N ILE A 114 -1.35 -2.89 8.68
CA ILE A 114 -1.80 -4.22 8.30
C ILE A 114 -2.94 -4.71 9.19
N LEU A 115 -2.77 -4.62 10.52
CA LEU A 115 -3.64 -5.28 11.48
C LEU A 115 -4.86 -4.45 11.87
N GLU A 116 -4.76 -3.12 11.85
CA GLU A 116 -5.84 -2.23 12.25
C GLU A 116 -6.74 -1.81 11.08
N ARG A 117 -6.49 -2.34 9.88
CA ARG A 117 -7.28 -2.02 8.68
C ARG A 117 -8.64 -2.69 8.76
N LYS A 118 -9.70 -1.88 8.71
CA LYS A 118 -11.09 -2.35 8.61
C LYS A 118 -11.38 -2.88 7.21
N VAL A 119 -12.09 -4.00 7.15
CA VAL A 119 -12.61 -4.55 5.89
C VAL A 119 -13.87 -3.78 5.48
N VAL A 120 -13.70 -2.80 4.60
CA VAL A 120 -14.80 -2.00 4.05
C VAL A 120 -15.20 -2.53 2.67
N LYS A 121 -16.49 -2.54 2.34
CA LYS A 121 -16.96 -3.01 1.03
C LYS A 121 -16.69 -1.94 -0.04
N GLY A 122 -16.16 -2.34 -1.19
CA GLY A 122 -16.00 -1.46 -2.36
C GLY A 122 -14.69 -0.66 -2.40
N VAL A 123 -13.84 -0.77 -1.38
CA VAL A 123 -12.47 -0.24 -1.40
C VAL A 123 -11.59 -1.07 -2.32
N GLU A 124 -10.54 -0.46 -2.88
CA GLU A 124 -9.68 -1.14 -3.85
C GLU A 124 -8.83 -2.21 -3.17
N LEU A 125 -8.18 -1.87 -2.06
CA LEU A 125 -7.39 -2.79 -1.24
C LEU A 125 -8.13 -3.18 0.04
N ARG A 126 -8.50 -4.45 0.16
CA ARG A 126 -9.24 -4.98 1.33
C ARG A 126 -8.30 -5.37 2.47
N TYR A 127 -7.17 -6.00 2.14
CA TYR A 127 -6.15 -6.42 3.09
C TYR A 127 -4.79 -5.91 2.65
N MET A 128 -3.88 -5.77 3.60
CA MET A 128 -2.47 -5.44 3.36
C MET A 128 -1.60 -6.53 3.97
N MET A 129 -0.43 -6.77 3.38
CA MET A 129 0.51 -7.78 3.88
C MET A 129 1.93 -7.48 3.43
N LEU A 130 2.89 -8.04 4.15
CA LEU A 130 4.27 -8.12 3.70
C LEU A 130 4.49 -9.46 2.99
N ILE A 131 4.99 -9.40 1.76
CA ILE A 131 5.39 -10.59 0.99
C ILE A 131 6.91 -10.67 0.95
N PRO A 132 7.52 -11.86 1.09
CA PRO A 132 8.97 -12.01 0.92
C PRO A 132 9.35 -11.78 -0.55
N ASN A 133 10.47 -11.09 -0.76
CA ASN A 133 11.07 -10.94 -2.08
C ASN A 133 11.89 -12.19 -2.38
N LEU A 134 11.26 -13.12 -3.08
CA LEU A 134 11.89 -14.38 -3.44
C LEU A 134 12.67 -14.26 -4.75
N PRO A 135 13.71 -15.09 -4.94
CA PRO A 135 14.38 -15.21 -6.23
C PRO A 135 13.40 -15.52 -7.36
N LEU A 136 13.73 -15.05 -8.57
CA LEU A 136 12.95 -15.32 -9.77
C LEU A 136 12.71 -16.85 -9.92
N HIS A 137 11.48 -17.25 -10.26
CA HIS A 137 11.06 -18.65 -10.40
C HIS A 137 10.99 -19.48 -9.11
N THR A 138 10.99 -18.84 -7.94
CA THR A 138 10.65 -19.55 -6.69
C THR A 138 9.14 -19.79 -6.65
N GLU A 139 8.73 -21.05 -6.63
CA GLU A 139 7.36 -21.42 -6.29
C GLU A 139 7.19 -21.37 -4.77
N LEU A 140 6.15 -20.66 -4.31
CA LEU A 140 5.69 -20.72 -2.94
C LEU A 140 4.66 -21.83 -2.83
N ASP A 141 4.99 -22.86 -2.07
CA ASP A 141 4.03 -23.88 -1.67
C ASP A 141 3.69 -23.72 -0.19
N PHE A 142 2.45 -24.01 0.16
CA PHE A 142 2.01 -24.04 1.54
C PHE A 142 2.02 -25.49 2.01
N ASP A 143 2.67 -25.73 3.15
CA ASP A 143 2.58 -27.05 3.77
C ASP A 143 1.12 -27.44 4.00
N GLY A 144 0.76 -28.66 3.60
CA GLY A 144 -0.63 -29.12 3.64
C GLY A 144 -1.22 -29.15 5.05
N CYS A 145 -0.40 -29.39 6.08
CA CYS A 145 -0.86 -29.31 7.46
C CYS A 145 -1.19 -27.86 7.82
N PHE A 146 -0.33 -26.92 7.45
CA PHE A 146 -0.59 -25.50 7.65
C PHE A 146 -1.84 -25.01 6.92
N VAL A 147 -2.11 -25.49 5.70
CA VAL A 147 -3.36 -25.18 4.99
C VAL A 147 -4.58 -25.65 5.78
N ASN A 148 -4.54 -26.88 6.31
CA ASN A 148 -5.62 -27.40 7.14
C ASN A 148 -5.79 -26.56 8.42
N ASP A 149 -4.69 -26.16 9.07
CA ASP A 149 -4.72 -25.31 10.26
C ASP A 149 -5.41 -23.95 10.00
N ILE A 150 -5.22 -23.36 8.82
CA ILE A 150 -5.89 -22.11 8.43
C ILE A 150 -7.39 -22.34 8.19
N ILE A 151 -7.76 -23.41 7.49
CA ILE A 151 -9.17 -23.72 7.17
C ILE A 151 -9.97 -23.97 8.45
N ASP A 152 -9.35 -24.66 9.42
CA ASP A 152 -9.97 -25.00 10.70
C ASP A 152 -9.88 -23.85 11.73
N LEU A 153 -9.24 -22.73 11.37
CA LEU A 153 -9.09 -21.58 12.25
C LEU A 153 -10.45 -20.99 12.60
N LYS A 154 -10.91 -21.25 13.84
CA LYS A 154 -12.09 -20.59 14.39
C LYS A 154 -11.74 -19.20 14.91
N PRO A 155 -12.58 -18.19 14.67
CA PRO A 155 -12.42 -16.89 15.33
C PRO A 155 -12.33 -17.11 16.84
N ARG A 156 -11.33 -16.51 17.50
CA ARG A 156 -11.35 -16.45 18.96
C ARG A 156 -12.46 -15.49 19.37
N GLU A 157 -13.39 -15.98 20.20
CA GLU A 157 -14.46 -15.19 20.83
C GLU A 157 -13.90 -14.07 21.70
#